data_AF-A0A538LHN8-F1
#
_entry.id   AF-A0A538LHN8-F1
#
_cell.length_a   1.000
_cell.length_b   1.000
_cell.length_c   1.000
_cell.angle_alpha   90.00
_cell.angle_beta   90.00
_cell.angle_gamma   90.00
#
_symmetry.space_group_name_H-M   'P 1'
#
loop_
_entity.id
_entity.type
_entity.pdbx_description
1 polymer ?
#
loop_
_entity_poly.entity_id
_entity_poly.type
_entity_poly.pdbx_seq_one_letter_code
_entity_poly.pdbx_strand_id
1 'polypeptide(L)' 'MLRDVWGYSHVGSNVIDTVVRSLRKKLGERASMIETVRGRGYRLRAEDE' A
#
# COMPACT_ATOMS: atom_id res chain seq x y z
N MET A 1 -2.22 9.29 -12.09
CA MET A 1 -2.65 8.59 -10.84
C MET A 1 -2.82 7.10 -11.12
N LEU A 2 -2.06 6.24 -10.42
CA LEU A 2 -1.73 4.81 -10.66
C LEU A 2 -0.62 4.50 -11.68
N ARG A 3 -0.44 5.27 -12.76
CA ARG A 3 0.71 5.06 -13.68
C ARG A 3 2.04 5.50 -13.10
N ASP A 4 2.04 6.61 -12.36
CA ASP A 4 3.27 7.33 -12.00
C ASP A 4 4.12 6.62 -10.92
N VAL A 5 3.57 5.60 -10.25
CA VAL A 5 4.24 4.91 -9.13
C VAL A 5 4.66 3.49 -9.49
N TRP A 6 3.98 2.82 -10.44
CA TRP A 6 4.25 1.41 -10.77
C TRP A 6 4.43 1.11 -12.26
N GLY A 7 4.16 2.05 -13.19
CA GLY A 7 4.38 1.83 -14.63
C GLY A 7 3.46 0.79 -15.31
N TYR A 8 2.55 0.14 -14.59
CA TYR A 8 1.62 -0.85 -15.13
C TYR A 8 0.20 -0.29 -15.30
N SER A 9 -0.37 -0.50 -16.49
CA SER A 9 -1.63 0.11 -16.95
C SER A 9 -2.89 -0.39 -16.22
N HIS A 10 -2.85 -1.56 -15.57
CA HIS A 10 -3.93 -2.04 -14.71
C HIS A 10 -3.45 -3.22 -13.87
N VAL A 11 -3.15 -2.97 -12.60
CA VAL A 11 -3.05 -4.02 -11.59
C VAL A 11 -4.35 -3.98 -10.81
N GLY A 12 -5.16 -5.05 -10.89
CA GLY A 12 -6.47 -5.10 -10.21
C GLY A 12 -6.34 -4.97 -8.69
N SER A 13 -7.35 -4.40 -8.03
CA SER A 13 -7.33 -4.13 -6.57
C SER A 13 -6.93 -5.36 -5.74
N ASN A 14 -7.35 -6.56 -6.15
CA ASN A 14 -7.04 -7.81 -5.45
C ASN A 14 -5.52 -8.12 -5.38
N VAL A 15 -4.76 -7.72 -6.39
CA VAL A 15 -3.29 -7.88 -6.40
C VAL A 15 -2.65 -6.88 -5.44
N ILE A 16 -3.13 -5.63 -5.43
CA ILE A 16 -2.65 -4.59 -4.50
C ILE A 16 -2.89 -5.03 -3.06
N ASP A 17 -4.07 -5.56 -2.75
CA ASP A 17 -4.40 -6.04 -1.41
C ASP A 17 -3.49 -7.19 -0.96
N THR A 18 -3.15 -8.09 -1.88
CA THR A 18 -2.24 -9.22 -1.60
C THR A 18 -0.81 -8.73 -1.34
N VAL A 19 -0.33 -7.77 -2.13
CA VAL A 19 0.99 -7.17 -1.96
C VAL A 19 1.05 -6.39 -0.64
N VAL A 20 0.04 -5.57 -0.34
CA VAL A 20 -0.01 -4.79 0.91
C VAL A 20 -0.10 -5.71 2.12
N ARG A 21 -0.87 -6.80 2.06
CA ARG A 21 -0.91 -7.81 3.13
C ARG A 21 0.47 -8.44 3.36
N SER A 22 1.16 -8.80 2.28
CA SER A 22 2.51 -9.40 2.36
C SER A 22 3.53 -8.40 2.88
N LEU A 23 3.43 -7.13 2.46
CA LEU A 23 4.30 -6.05 2.91
C LEU A 23 4.11 -5.77 4.40
N ARG A 24 2.86 -5.67 4.88
CA ARG A 24 2.56 -5.52 6.32
C ARG A 24 3.16 -6.66 7.14
N LYS A 25 3.06 -7.91 6.68
CA LYS A 25 3.72 -9.05 7.35
C LYS A 25 5.24 -8.88 7.45
N LYS A 26 5.88 -8.37 6.40
CA LYS A 26 7.34 -8.13 6.39
C LYS A 26 7.76 -6.95 7.27
N LEU A 27 6.91 -5.93 7.41
CA LEU A 27 7.18 -4.75 8.23
C LEU A 27 7.02 -4.99 9.74
N GLY A 28 6.32 -6.05 10.15
CA GLY A 28 6.14 -6.38 11.56
C GLY A 28 5.49 -5.24 12.34
N GLU A 29 6.17 -4.75 13.38
CA GLU A 29 5.69 -3.63 14.22
C GLU A 29 5.44 -2.34 13.42
N ARG A 30 6.17 -2.14 12.32
CA ARG A 30 6.04 -0.97 11.44
C ARG A 30 4.88 -1.10 10.44
N ALA A 31 4.11 -2.19 10.48
CA ALA A 31 2.97 -2.40 9.58
C ALA A 31 1.87 -1.34 9.74
N SER A 32 1.78 -0.71 10.91
CA SER A 32 0.87 0.40 11.23
C SER A 32 1.10 1.63 10.37
N MET A 33 2.30 1.81 9.81
CA MET A 33 2.63 2.90 8.89
C MET A 33 1.81 2.82 7.58
N ILE A 34 1.36 1.63 7.18
CA ILE A 34 0.52 1.46 5.99
C ILE A 34 -0.95 1.58 6.38
N GLU A 35 -1.56 2.71 6.04
CA GLU A 35 -2.95 3.03 6.31
C GLU A 35 -3.84 2.68 5.10
N THR A 36 -5.01 2.10 5.38
CA THR A 36 -6.04 1.87 4.36
C THR A 36 -7.01 3.05 4.34
N VAL A 37 -7.06 3.76 3.22
CA VAL A 37 -7.98 4.87 2.97
C VAL A 37 -9.15 4.35 2.13
N ARG A 38 -10.32 4.22 2.75
CA ARG A 38 -11.54 3.71 2.11
C ARG A 38 -11.88 4.51 0.84
N GLY A 39 -12.18 3.80 -0.25
CA GLY A 39 -12.52 4.41 -1.55
C GLY A 39 -11.36 5.10 -2.27
N ARG A 40 -10.13 5.05 -1.73
CA ARG A 40 -8.95 5.71 -2.31
C ARG A 40 -7.77 4.75 -2.49
N GLY A 41 -7.53 3.83 -1.55
CA GLY A 41 -6.42 2.87 -1.60
C GLY A 41 -5.60 2.84 -0.32
N TYR A 42 -4.27 2.86 -0.46
CA TYR A 42 -3.32 2.75 0.66
C TYR A 42 -2.40 3.96 0.71
N ARG A 43 -2.00 4.35 1.92
CA ARG A 43 -1.06 5.45 2.17
C ARG A 43 0.00 5.00 3.16
N LEU A 44 1.26 5.33 2.90
CA LEU A 44 2.32 5.21 3.88
C LEU A 44 2.38 6.50 4.69
N ARG A 45 2.29 6.40 6.02
CA ARG A 45 2.67 7.49 6.93
C ARG A 45 4.15 7.31 7.26
N ALA A 46 4.97 8.30 6.93
CA ALA A 46 6.25 8.43 7.59
C ALA A 46 5.93 8.72 9.08
N GLU A 47 6.58 8.01 9.98
CA GLU A 47 6.71 8.55 11.33
C GLU A 47 7.53 9.83 11.15
N ASP A 48 6.87 10.97 11.26
CA ASP A 48 7.56 12.26 11.34
C ASP A 48 8.38 12.21 12.65
N GLU A 49 9.69 12.03 12.49
CA GLU A 49 10.70 12.35 13.52
C GLU A 49 11.04 13.83 13.44
#